data_AF-A0AAE8ISM0-F1
#
_entry.id   AF-A0AAE8ISM0-F1
#
_cell.length_a   1.000
_cell.length_b   1.000
_cell.length_c   1.000
_cell.angle_alpha   90.00
_cell.angle_beta   90.00
_cell.angle_gamma   90.00
#
_symmetry.space_group_name_H-M   'P 1'
#
loop_
_entity.id
_entity.type
_entity.pdbx_description
1 polymer ?
#
loop_
_entity_poly.entity_id
_entity_poly.type
_entity_poly.pdbx_seq_one_letter_code
_entity_poly.pdbx_strand_id
1 'polypeptide(L)'
;MEQPFGIDPPNVHCPICGQATFTITSDSHNMTPCDHLALIYVGSVGEYVYQSPTFQERTASLGVPDQPFKEFPQYLNQAGYDNQLLLLEITYGGMACGPIWYTDIYGYDYSMIGKETAETA
;
A
#
# COMPACT_ATOMS: atom_id res chain seq x y z
N MET A 1 3.95 11.52 -4.02
CA MET A 1 3.19 12.68 -3.50
C MET A 1 3.93 13.20 -2.29
N GLU A 2 4.24 14.49 -2.24
CA GLU A 2 4.93 15.09 -1.09
C GLU A 2 3.95 15.96 -0.31
N GLN A 3 3.91 15.73 1.00
CA GLN A 3 3.08 16.49 1.93
C GLN A 3 3.90 17.62 2.58
N PRO A 4 3.28 18.76 2.91
CA PRO A 4 3.93 19.80 3.69
C PRO A 4 4.48 19.28 5.02
N PHE A 5 5.59 19.87 5.49
CA PHE A 5 6.18 19.49 6.76
C PHE A 5 5.26 19.80 7.94
N GLY A 6 5.15 18.89 8.90
CA GLY A 6 4.41 19.06 10.15
C GLY A 6 2.91 18.81 10.04
N ILE A 7 2.43 18.26 8.92
CA ILE A 7 1.04 17.79 8.82
C ILE A 7 0.92 16.36 9.35
N ASP A 8 -0.28 15.99 9.78
CA ASP A 8 -0.58 14.61 10.13
C ASP A 8 -0.42 13.69 8.90
N PRO A 9 0.01 12.43 9.09
CA PRO A 9 0.05 11.45 8.03
C PRO A 9 -1.31 11.36 7.32
N PRO A 10 -1.34 11.32 5.98
CA PRO A 10 -2.60 11.37 5.24
C PRO A 10 -3.41 10.08 5.44
N ASN A 11 -4.74 10.25 5.57
CA ASN A 11 -5.67 9.13 5.48
C ASN A 11 -5.80 8.70 4.01
N VAL A 12 -5.10 7.64 3.63
CA VAL A 12 -5.09 7.14 2.25
C VAL A 12 -6.40 6.39 1.95
N HIS A 13 -7.07 6.79 0.88
CA HIS A 13 -8.26 6.13 0.37
C HIS A 13 -7.93 5.33 -0.90
N CYS A 14 -8.65 4.24 -1.11
CA CYS A 14 -8.53 3.44 -2.31
C CYS A 14 -8.96 4.26 -3.54
N PRO A 15 -8.12 4.39 -4.57
CA PRO A 15 -8.45 5.14 -5.78
C PRO A 15 -9.44 4.40 -6.70
N ILE A 16 -9.72 3.12 -6.43
CA ILE A 16 -10.65 2.29 -7.22
C ILE A 16 -12.08 2.43 -6.70
N CYS A 17 -12.31 2.20 -5.40
CA CYS A 17 -13.66 2.22 -4.81
C CYS A 17 -13.95 3.44 -3.90
N GLY A 18 -12.94 4.27 -3.62
CA GLY A 18 -13.09 5.46 -2.77
C GLY A 18 -13.15 5.20 -1.26
N GLN A 19 -13.18 3.94 -0.82
CA GLN A 19 -13.19 3.60 0.61
C GLN A 19 -11.83 3.84 1.27
N ALA A 20 -11.81 3.99 2.59
CA ALA A 20 -10.56 4.05 3.35
C ALA A 20 -9.73 2.77 3.14
N THR A 21 -8.40 2.90 3.13
CA THR A 21 -7.47 1.76 2.94
C THR A 21 -7.67 0.68 4.00
N PHE A 22 -7.98 1.11 5.23
CA PHE A 22 -8.44 0.24 6.31
C PHE A 22 -9.73 0.80 6.89
N THR A 23 -10.63 -0.10 7.26
CA THR A 23 -11.73 0.21 8.16
C THR A 23 -11.45 -0.43 9.52
N ILE A 24 -11.61 0.37 10.57
CA ILE A 24 -11.55 -0.12 11.96
C ILE A 24 -12.99 -0.44 12.36
N THR A 25 -13.28 -1.71 12.60
CA THR A 25 -14.57 -2.07 13.18
C THR A 25 -14.54 -1.77 14.67
N SER A 26 -15.57 -1.09 15.19
CA SER A 26 -15.60 -0.48 16.53
C SER A 26 -15.31 -1.44 17.69
N ASP A 27 -15.43 -2.75 17.46
CA ASP A 27 -15.46 -3.77 18.51
C ASP A 27 -14.21 -4.66 18.50
N SER A 28 -13.27 -4.44 17.57
CA SER A 28 -12.04 -5.23 17.52
C SER A 28 -10.87 -4.37 17.05
N HIS A 29 -9.67 -4.63 17.60
CA HIS A 29 -8.42 -4.09 17.04
C HIS A 29 -8.13 -4.67 15.63
N ASN A 30 -9.10 -5.30 14.98
CA ASN A 30 -8.97 -5.85 13.65
C ASN A 30 -9.23 -4.75 12.63
N MET A 31 -8.18 -4.44 11.88
CA MET A 31 -8.24 -3.58 10.72
C MET A 31 -8.62 -4.42 9.51
N THR A 32 -9.70 -4.07 8.82
CA THR A 32 -10.09 -4.72 7.56
C THR A 32 -9.54 -3.91 6.39
N PRO A 33 -8.60 -4.47 5.59
CA PRO A 33 -8.09 -3.80 4.40
C PRO A 33 -9.18 -3.71 3.33
N CYS A 34 -9.10 -2.70 2.46
CA CYS A 34 -9.87 -2.66 1.24
C CYS A 34 -9.52 -3.85 0.32
N ASP A 35 -10.52 -4.46 -0.33
CA ASP A 35 -10.34 -5.61 -1.25
C ASP A 35 -9.37 -5.34 -2.40
N HIS A 36 -9.21 -4.07 -2.79
CA HIS A 36 -8.30 -3.64 -3.84
C HIS A 36 -6.86 -3.41 -3.37
N LEU A 37 -6.61 -3.39 -2.06
CA LEU A 37 -5.29 -3.15 -1.49
C LEU A 37 -4.40 -4.39 -1.72
N ALA A 38 -3.29 -4.20 -2.42
CA ALA A 38 -2.34 -5.27 -2.71
C ALA A 38 -1.20 -5.33 -1.69
N LEU A 39 -0.66 -4.16 -1.30
CA LEU A 39 0.47 -4.05 -0.38
C LEU A 39 0.49 -2.72 0.37
N ILE A 40 1.15 -2.71 1.52
CA ILE A 40 1.67 -1.49 2.16
C ILE A 40 3.11 -1.74 2.55
N TYR A 41 4.00 -0.85 2.11
CA TYR A 41 5.40 -0.82 2.51
C TYR A 41 5.67 0.46 3.29
N VAL A 42 6.18 0.33 4.51
CA VAL A 42 6.45 1.47 5.40
C VAL A 42 7.94 1.72 5.42
N GLY A 43 8.37 2.83 4.80
CA GLY A 43 9.80 3.13 4.61
C GLY A 43 10.54 3.41 5.92
N SER A 44 9.83 3.82 6.97
CA SER A 44 10.41 4.06 8.29
C SER A 44 10.90 2.81 9.00
N VAL A 45 10.27 1.65 8.73
CA VAL A 45 10.66 0.33 9.26
C VAL A 45 11.32 -0.55 8.20
N GLY A 46 11.19 -0.20 6.92
CA GLY A 46 11.82 -0.92 5.81
C GLY A 46 11.13 -2.23 5.43
N GLU A 47 9.86 -2.41 5.79
CA GLU A 47 9.16 -3.69 5.66
C GLU A 47 7.74 -3.53 5.07
N TYR A 48 7.22 -4.62 4.53
CA TYR A 48 5.80 -4.74 4.21
C TYR A 48 4.99 -4.92 5.49
N VAL A 49 4.11 -3.97 5.80
CA VAL A 49 3.19 -4.07 6.95
C VAL A 49 1.85 -4.71 6.55
N TYR A 50 1.59 -4.81 5.25
CA TYR A 50 0.44 -5.53 4.69
C TYR A 50 0.78 -6.08 3.31
N GLN A 51 0.29 -7.28 3.01
CA GLN A 51 0.27 -7.87 1.67
C GLN A 51 -1.01 -8.69 1.49
N SER A 52 -1.66 -8.53 0.34
CA SER A 52 -2.77 -9.41 -0.06
C SER A 52 -2.25 -10.80 -0.44
N PRO A 53 -3.08 -11.86 -0.34
CA PRO A 53 -2.69 -13.20 -0.75
C PRO A 53 -2.20 -13.26 -2.21
N THR A 54 -2.91 -12.58 -3.13
CA THR A 54 -2.54 -12.53 -4.55
C THR A 54 -1.20 -11.84 -4.75
N PHE A 55 -0.90 -10.78 -3.99
CA PHE A 55 0.40 -10.14 -4.04
C PHE A 55 1.51 -11.06 -3.55
N GLN A 56 1.33 -11.71 -2.40
CA GLN A 56 2.29 -12.66 -1.85
C GLN A 56 2.62 -13.79 -2.83
N GLU A 57 1.59 -14.35 -3.48
CA GLU A 57 1.77 -15.41 -4.48
C GLU A 57 2.61 -14.92 -5.68
N ARG A 58 2.27 -13.75 -6.24
CA ARG A 58 2.99 -13.19 -7.40
C ARG A 58 4.43 -12.81 -7.09
N THR A 59 4.74 -12.45 -5.85
CA THR A 59 6.06 -11.97 -5.45
C THR A 59 6.89 -12.99 -4.66
N ALA A 60 6.36 -14.19 -4.40
CA ALA A 60 6.98 -15.18 -3.50
C ALA A 60 8.43 -15.52 -3.87
N SER A 61 8.77 -15.52 -5.17
CA SER A 61 10.11 -15.84 -5.67
C SER A 61 11.05 -14.64 -5.78
N LEU A 62 10.56 -13.41 -5.61
CA LEU A 62 11.31 -12.19 -5.88
C LEU A 62 11.94 -11.58 -4.62
N GLY A 63 11.52 -11.98 -3.42
CA GLY A 63 11.97 -11.39 -2.16
C GLY A 63 11.49 -9.96 -1.95
N VAL A 64 12.08 -9.23 -1.00
CA VAL A 64 11.84 -7.78 -0.79
C VAL A 64 12.97 -7.02 -1.50
N PRO A 65 12.67 -6.02 -2.34
CA PRO A 65 13.73 -5.23 -2.98
C PRO A 65 14.54 -4.43 -1.95
N ASP A 66 15.83 -4.26 -2.21
CA ASP A 66 16.75 -3.52 -1.33
C ASP A 66 16.48 -2.01 -1.39
N GLN A 67 16.09 -1.49 -2.57
CA GLN A 67 15.71 -0.09 -2.77
C GLN A 67 14.31 0.02 -3.37
N PRO A 68 13.25 -0.21 -2.57
CA PRO A 68 11.87 -0.32 -3.08
C PRO A 68 11.46 0.88 -3.94
N PHE A 69 11.80 2.11 -3.54
CA PHE A 69 11.48 3.34 -4.28
C PHE A 69 12.05 3.41 -5.70
N LYS A 70 13.16 2.71 -5.98
CA LYS A 70 13.81 2.72 -7.30
C LYS A 70 13.53 1.45 -8.09
N GLU A 71 13.44 0.33 -7.38
CA GLU A 71 13.39 -1.00 -7.97
C GLU A 71 11.96 -1.48 -8.20
N PHE A 72 10.96 -0.88 -7.54
CA PHE A 72 9.57 -1.31 -7.67
C PHE A 72 9.04 -1.40 -9.10
N PRO A 73 9.29 -0.44 -10.02
CA PRO A 73 8.82 -0.59 -11.39
C PRO A 73 9.30 -1.89 -12.05
N GLN A 74 10.57 -2.25 -11.86
CA GLN A 74 11.15 -3.49 -12.43
C GLN A 74 10.70 -4.73 -11.65
N TYR A 75 10.68 -4.66 -10.33
CA TYR A 75 10.22 -5.73 -9.45
C TYR A 75 8.77 -6.12 -9.74
N LEU A 76 7.87 -5.14 -9.90
CA LEU A 76 6.46 -5.39 -10.20
C LEU A 76 6.25 -5.89 -11.62
N ASN A 77 7.09 -5.45 -12.57
CA ASN A 77 7.09 -6.02 -13.91
C ASN A 77 7.47 -7.51 -13.89
N GLN A 78 8.51 -7.88 -13.12
CA GLN A 78 8.90 -9.28 -12.92
C GLN A 78 7.81 -10.10 -12.21
N ALA A 79 7.05 -9.48 -11.29
CA ALA A 79 5.90 -10.09 -10.63
C ALA A 79 4.66 -10.24 -11.53
N GLY A 80 4.72 -9.76 -12.78
CA GLY A 80 3.63 -9.88 -13.75
C GLY A 80 2.48 -8.91 -13.53
N TYR A 81 2.67 -7.82 -12.77
CA TYR A 81 1.64 -6.81 -12.56
C TYR A 81 1.45 -5.89 -13.77
N ASP A 82 2.51 -5.60 -14.54
CA ASP A 82 2.48 -4.65 -15.66
C ASP A 82 1.67 -3.37 -15.31
N ASN A 83 0.65 -3.01 -16.09
CA ASN A 83 -0.19 -1.83 -15.86
C ASN A 83 -1.39 -2.10 -14.93
N GLN A 84 -1.40 -3.22 -14.22
CA GLN A 84 -2.51 -3.62 -13.33
C GLN A 84 -2.30 -3.21 -11.88
N LEU A 85 -1.14 -2.68 -11.50
CA LEU A 85 -0.89 -2.22 -10.14
C LEU A 85 -0.54 -0.73 -10.11
N LEU A 86 -1.29 0.04 -9.32
CA LEU A 86 -0.94 1.42 -9.00
C LEU A 86 -0.19 1.45 -7.68
N LEU A 87 0.98 2.06 -7.69
CA LEU A 87 1.69 2.43 -6.46
C LEU A 87 1.50 3.90 -6.15
N LEU A 88 1.03 4.20 -4.95
CA LEU A 88 1.01 5.54 -4.38
C LEU A 88 2.14 5.68 -3.38
N GLU A 89 3.20 6.38 -3.77
CA GLU A 89 4.27 6.79 -2.89
C GLU A 89 3.91 8.12 -2.22
N ILE A 90 3.90 8.15 -0.89
CA ILE A 90 3.55 9.34 -0.11
C ILE A 90 4.67 9.65 0.87
N THR A 91 5.28 10.82 0.69
CA THR A 91 6.30 11.37 1.57
C THR A 91 5.68 12.43 2.48
N TYR A 92 5.86 12.30 3.79
CA TYR A 92 5.39 13.24 4.80
C TYR A 92 6.45 13.40 5.89
N GLY A 93 6.45 14.54 6.58
CA GLY A 93 7.52 14.90 7.49
C GLY A 93 7.02 15.52 8.78
N GLY A 94 7.76 15.28 9.87
CA GLY A 94 7.39 15.76 11.20
C GLY A 94 8.61 15.93 12.10
N MET A 95 8.35 16.06 13.40
CA MET A 95 9.38 16.26 14.41
C MET A 95 9.55 15.02 15.28
N ALA A 96 10.75 14.44 15.30
CA ALA A 96 11.15 13.39 16.22
C ALA A 96 12.63 13.56 16.59
N CYS A 97 12.90 14.30 17.68
CA CYS A 97 14.27 14.73 18.06
C CYS A 97 15.01 15.53 16.96
N GLY A 98 14.28 16.08 15.99
CA GLY A 98 14.76 16.75 14.80
C GLY A 98 13.75 16.61 13.65
N PRO A 99 13.91 17.34 12.54
CA PRO A 99 13.08 17.15 11.36
C PRO A 99 13.36 15.78 10.74
N ILE A 100 12.31 15.01 10.51
CA ILE A 100 12.37 13.69 9.89
C ILE A 100 11.33 13.57 8.78
N TRP A 101 11.68 12.84 7.73
CA TRP A 101 10.79 12.53 6.61
C TRP A 101 10.60 11.02 6.53
N TYR A 102 9.38 10.63 6.19
CA TYR A 102 8.95 9.26 5.99
C TYR A 102 8.36 9.13 4.60
N THR A 103 8.56 7.98 3.98
CA THR A 103 7.92 7.65 2.70
C THR A 103 7.30 6.28 2.81
N ASP A 104 6.00 6.22 2.61
CA ASP A 104 5.23 4.98 2.60
C ASP A 104 4.64 4.73 1.22
N ILE A 105 4.44 3.47 0.88
CA ILE A 105 3.93 3.04 -0.43
C ILE A 105 2.69 2.19 -0.23
N TYR A 106 1.64 2.55 -0.94
CA TYR A 106 0.37 1.85 -0.98
C TYR A 106 0.15 1.31 -2.39
N GLY A 107 -0.02 0.00 -2.53
CA GLY A 107 -0.28 -0.64 -3.82
C GLY A 107 -1.74 -1.04 -3.97
N TYR A 108 -2.38 -0.67 -5.08
CA TYR A 108 -3.76 -1.06 -5.39
C TYR A 108 -3.83 -1.85 -6.70
N ASP A 109 -4.45 -3.03 -6.66
CA ASP A 109 -4.59 -3.94 -7.80
C ASP A 109 -5.84 -3.62 -8.62
N TYR A 110 -5.63 -3.01 -9.79
CA TYR A 110 -6.68 -2.66 -10.75
C TYR A 110 -7.27 -3.88 -11.45
N SER A 111 -6.60 -5.04 -11.41
CA SER A 111 -7.18 -6.30 -11.93
C SER A 111 -8.34 -6.82 -11.06
N MET A 112 -8.57 -6.19 -9.91
CA MET A 112 -9.71 -6.46 -9.02
C MET A 112 -10.95 -5.63 -9.37
N ILE A 113 -10.87 -4.68 -10.31
CA ILE A 113 -12.03 -3.91 -10.77
C ILE A 113 -13.13 -4.85 -11.28
N GLY A 114 -14.35 -4.65 -10.79
CA GLY A 114 -15.53 -5.45 -11.18
C GLY A 114 -15.59 -6.83 -10.53
N LYS A 115 -14.70 -7.15 -9.59
CA LYS A 115 -14.71 -8.39 -8.80
C LYS A 115 -15.25 -8.20 -7.38
N GLU A 116 -15.94 -7.09 -7.10
CA GLU A 116 -16.55 -6.86 -5.78
C GLU A 116 -17.46 -8.05 -5.41
N THR A 117 -17.11 -8.68 -4.29
CA THR A 117 -17.76 -9.78 -3.57
C THR A 117 -19.02 -10.36 -4.22
N ALA A 118 -18.83 -11.40 -5.03
CA ALA A 118 -19.83 -12.43 -5.25
C ALA A 118 -20.00 -13.28 -3.97
N GLU A 119 -20.37 -12.68 -2.84
CA GLU A 119 -20.64 -13.38 -1.58
C GLU A 119 -21.50 -12.51 -0.65
N THR A 120 -22.76 -12.29 -1.04
CA THR A 120 -23.94 -12.23 -0.16
C THR A 120 -25.19 -11.98 -1.02
N ALA A 121 -25.77 -13.06 -1.53
CA ALA A 121 -27.14 -13.11 -2.05
C ALA A 121 -27.87 -14.27 -1.36
#